data_AF-B5TEC3-F1
#
_entry.id   AF-B5TEC3-F1
#
_cell.length_a   1.000
_cell.length_b   1.000
_cell.length_c   1.000
_cell.angle_alpha   90.00
_cell.angle_beta   90.00
_cell.angle_gamma   90.00
#
_symmetry.space_group_name_H-M   'P 1'
#
loop_
_entity.id
_entity.type
_entity.pdbx_description
1 polymer ?
#
loop_
_entity_poly.entity_id
_entity_poly.type
_entity_poly.pdbx_seq_one_letter_code
_entity_poly.pdbx_strand_id
1 'polypeptide(L)' 'MTCLGRLSEARSEHVSATGDRNVYLTFDDGPDPRWTASILDVLAEHEVPATFFV' A
#
# COMPACT_ATOMS: atom_id res chain seq x y z
N MET A 1 10.05 1.04 -24.41
CA MET A 1 10.26 -0.41 -24.22
C MET A 1 10.55 -0.65 -22.74
N THR A 2 9.51 -0.63 -21.92
CA THR A 2 9.43 -1.35 -20.65
C THR A 2 7.97 -1.77 -20.57
N CYS A 3 7.73 -3.08 -20.62
CA CYS A 3 6.44 -3.64 -20.26
C CYS A 3 6.12 -3.13 -18.85
N LEU A 4 5.09 -2.29 -18.74
CA LEU A 4 4.45 -2.02 -17.47
C LEU A 4 3.86 -3.34 -17.02
N GLY A 5 4.64 -4.07 -16.22
CA GLY A 5 4.28 -5.36 -15.66
C GLY A 5 2.93 -5.19 -15.00
N ARG A 6 1.97 -5.96 -15.50
CA ARG A 6 0.64 -6.17 -14.93
C ARG A 6 0.76 -6.15 -13.40
N LEU A 7 0.28 -5.07 -12.77
CA LEU A 7 0.09 -5.02 -11.32
C LEU A 7 -0.71 -6.27 -10.99
N SER A 8 -0.12 -7.18 -10.20
CA SER A 8 -0.81 -8.40 -9.79
C SER A 8 -2.10 -7.97 -9.11
N GLU A 9 -3.25 -8.37 -9.66
CA GLU A 9 -4.54 -8.19 -9.00
C GLU A 9 -4.46 -8.92 -7.65
N ALA A 10 -4.22 -8.18 -6.57
CA ALA A 10 -4.50 -8.65 -5.23
C ALA A 10 -6.02 -8.82 -5.15
N ARG A 11 -6.49 -10.04 -5.40
CA ARG A 11 -7.92 -10.35 -5.31
C ARG A 11 -8.30 -10.36 -3.84
N SER A 12 -8.94 -9.28 -3.39
CA SER A 12 -9.64 -9.29 -2.10
C SER A 12 -10.96 -10.02 -2.30
N GLU A 13 -11.05 -11.23 -1.76
CA GLU A 13 -12.31 -11.98 -1.65
C GLU A 13 -13.19 -11.44 -0.51
N HIS A 14 -12.67 -10.49 0.27
CA HIS A 14 -13.37 -9.90 1.39
C HIS A 14 -14.15 -8.66 0.93
N VAL A 15 -15.46 -8.85 0.78
CA VAL A 15 -16.40 -7.75 0.57
C VAL A 15 -16.70 -7.13 1.92
N SER A 16 -16.34 -5.87 2.11
CA SER A 16 -16.70 -5.13 3.31
C SER A 16 -18.23 -5.07 3.48
N ALA A 17 -18.73 -4.85 4.70
CA ALA A 17 -20.18 -4.82 4.96
C ALA A 17 -20.95 -3.81 4.08
N THR A 18 -20.25 -2.83 3.50
CA THR A 18 -20.79 -1.82 2.57
C THR A 18 -20.79 -2.26 1.10
N GLY A 19 -20.17 -3.40 0.76
CA GLY A 19 -20.00 -3.85 -0.62
C GLY A 19 -18.70 -3.36 -1.28
N ASP A 20 -17.93 -2.51 -0.59
CA ASP A 20 -16.75 -1.86 -1.15
C ASP A 20 -15.53 -2.77 -1.12
N ARG A 21 -14.68 -2.64 -2.14
CA ARG A 21 -13.38 -3.32 -2.23
C ARG A 21 -12.30 -2.44 -1.64
N ASN A 22 -12.05 -2.60 -0.35
CA ASN A 22 -11.06 -1.83 0.38
C ASN A 22 -9.80 -2.66 0.64
N VAL A 23 -8.65 -1.99 0.66
CA VAL A 23 -7.37 -2.55 1.10
C VAL A 23 -6.79 -1.59 2.15
N TYR A 24 -6.22 -2.16 3.21
CA TYR A 24 -5.57 -1.41 4.28
C TYR A 24 -4.09 -1.75 4.28
N LEU A 25 -3.22 -0.74 4.17
CA LEU A 25 -1.78 -0.92 4.10
C LEU A 25 -1.16 -0.85 5.50
N THR A 26 -0.33 -1.84 5.82
CA THR A 26 0.44 -1.91 7.06
C THR A 26 1.89 -2.23 6.75
N PHE A 27 2.81 -1.61 7.49
CA PHE A 27 4.26 -1.81 7.34
C PHE A 27 4.88 -2.22 8.68
N ASP A 28 5.62 -3.33 8.69
CA ASP A 28 6.37 -3.83 9.84
C ASP A 28 7.86 -3.48 9.70
N ASP A 29 8.61 -3.52 10.82
CA ASP A 29 10.08 -3.41 10.90
C ASP A 29 10.70 -2.06 10.45
N GLY A 30 10.12 -0.93 10.84
CA GLY A 30 10.64 0.42 10.54
C GLY A 30 11.01 1.28 11.76
N PRO A 31 11.49 2.53 11.54
CA PRO A 31 11.78 3.14 10.24
C PRO A 31 13.13 2.67 9.67
N ASP A 32 13.12 2.21 8.41
CA ASP A 32 14.33 1.92 7.66
C ASP A 32 14.84 3.22 7.00
N PRO A 33 16.11 3.62 7.22
CA PRO A 33 16.64 4.89 6.74
C PRO A 33 16.81 4.95 5.21
N ARG A 34 16.76 3.83 4.51
CA ARG A 34 16.88 3.75 3.04
C ARG A 34 15.50 3.79 2.37
N TRP A 35 14.48 3.19 3.00
CA TRP A 35 13.20 2.93 2.33
C TRP A 35 12.02 3.73 2.88
N THR A 36 11.96 3.99 4.20
CA THR A 36 10.75 4.57 4.81
C THR A 36 10.39 5.92 4.21
N ALA A 37 11.36 6.78 3.91
CA ALA A 37 11.09 8.08 3.29
C ALA A 37 10.40 7.94 1.92
N SER A 38 10.91 7.07 1.04
CA SER A 38 10.33 6.86 -0.29
C SER A 38 8.94 6.23 -0.23
N ILE A 39 8.67 5.37 0.76
CA ILE A 39 7.31 4.84 0.99
C ILE A 39 6.36 5.97 1.40
N LEU A 40 6.78 6.84 2.32
CA LEU A 40 5.98 7.99 2.76
C LEU A 40 5.69 8.97 1.61
N ASP A 41 6.65 9.21 0.72
CA ASP A 41 6.47 10.05 -0.46
C ASP A 41 5.34 9.51 -1.36
N VAL A 42 5.33 8.20 -1.64
CA VAL A 42 4.30 7.56 -2.47
C VAL A 42 2.93 7.57 -1.79
N LEU A 43 2.87 7.31 -0.48
CA LEU A 43 1.62 7.39 0.28
C LEU A 43 1.04 8.82 0.26
N ALA A 44 1.91 9.83 0.39
CA ALA A 44 1.51 11.23 0.33
C ALA A 44 1.04 11.64 -1.08
N GLU A 45 1.74 11.22 -2.14
CA GLU A 45 1.35 11.50 -3.53
C GLU A 45 -0.07 11.00 -3.85
N HIS A 46 -0.44 9.84 -3.30
CA HIS A 46 -1.76 9.24 -3.51
C HIS A 46 -2.79 9.60 -2.44
N GLU A 47 -2.42 10.43 -1.45
CA GLU A 47 -3.28 10.78 -0.30
C GLU A 47 -3.82 9.54 0.44
N VAL A 48 -3.01 8.47 0.50
CA VAL A 48 -3.39 7.18 1.10
C VAL A 48 -2.81 7.07 2.51
N PRO A 49 -3.64 6.87 3.56
CA PRO A 49 -3.14 6.57 4.89
C PRO A 49 -2.65 5.12 5.00
N ALA A 50 -1.66 4.90 5.85
CA ALA A 50 -1.17 3.57 6.22
C ALA A 50 -0.76 3.52 7.70
N THR A 51 -0.64 2.31 8.25
CA THR A 51 -0.20 2.08 9.63
C THR A 51 1.22 1.51 9.64
N PHE A 52 2.09 2.04 10.49
CA PHE A 52 3.43 1.52 10.73
C PHE A 52 3.49 0.88 12.12
N PHE A 53 3.95 -0.37 12.20
CA PHE A 53 4.22 -1.07 13.46
C PHE A 53 5.71 -1.01 13.76
N VAL A 54 6.06 -0.33 14.86
CA VAL A 54 7.44 -0.03 15.31
C VAL A 54 7.73 -0.57 16.70
#